data_AF-A0A3D8UKS6-F1
#
_entry.id   AF-A0A3D8UKS6-F1
#
_cell.length_a   1.000
_cell.length_b   1.000
_cell.length_c   1.000
_cell.angle_alpha   90.00
_cell.angle_beta   90.00
_cell.angle_gamma   90.00
#
_symmetry.space_group_name_H-M   'P 1'
#
loop_
_entity.id
_entity.type
_entity.pdbx_description
1 polymer ?
#
loop_
_entity_poly.entity_id
_entity_poly.type
_entity_poly.pdbx_seq_one_letter_code
_entity_poly.pdbx_strand_id
1 'polypeptide(L)' 'MTKIAIIDDEIQILQSIQRYLGRRKQFDITIFDNPTHARKSLLNAEYDLIMMPQINGIDMLKELRKEDQPR' A
#
# COMPACT_ATOMS: atom_id res chain seq x y z
N MET A 1 -15.49 -5.10 -0.53
CA MET A 1 -14.90 -3.87 -1.10
C MET A 1 -13.41 -4.12 -1.14
N THR A 2 -12.77 -3.99 -2.30
CA THR A 2 -11.35 -4.36 -2.44
C THR A 2 -10.49 -3.28 -1.80
N LYS A 3 -9.64 -3.67 -0.84
CA LYS A 3 -8.76 -2.78 -0.08
C LYS A 3 -7.43 -2.62 -0.79
N ILE A 4 -7.09 -1.39 -1.15
CA ILE A 4 -5.88 -1.05 -1.90
C ILE A 4 -5.02 -0.11 -1.05
N ALA A 5 -3.76 -0.48 -0.84
CA ALA A 5 -2.73 0.39 -0.32
C ALA A 5 -1.86 0.93 -1.46
N ILE A 6 -1.63 2.24 -1.49
CA ILE A 6 -0.72 2.87 -2.47
C ILE A 6 0.35 3.62 -1.70
N ILE A 7 1.61 3.39 -2.05
CA ILE A 7 2.77 3.97 -1.38
C ILE A 7 3.64 4.64 -2.42
N ASP A 8 3.82 5.95 -2.29
CA ASP A 8 4.58 6.76 -3.23
C ASP A 8 5.04 8.04 -2.51
N ASP A 9 6.28 8.49 -2.70
CA ASP A 9 6.80 9.70 -2.06
C ASP A 9 6.28 10.99 -2.70
N GLU A 10 5.67 10.91 -3.88
CA GLU A 10 5.04 12.02 -4.58
C GLU A 10 3.54 12.14 -4.23
N ILE A 11 3.21 13.01 -3.27
CA ILE A 11 1.83 13.18 -2.80
C ILE A 11 0.83 13.57 -3.92
N GLN A 12 1.28 14.25 -4.96
CA GLN A 12 0.45 14.63 -6.11
C GLN A 12 -0.01 13.39 -6.91
N ILE A 13 0.86 12.38 -7.01
CA ILE A 13 0.54 11.09 -7.64
C ILE A 13 -0.47 10.35 -6.77
N LEU A 14 -0.21 10.23 -5.45
CA LEU A 14 -1.13 9.58 -4.52
C LEU A 14 -2.55 10.14 -4.59
N GLN A 15 -2.68 11.47 -4.51
CA GLN A 15 -3.97 12.15 -4.57
C GLN A 15 -4.67 11.94 -5.92
N SER A 16 -3.92 11.94 -7.02
CA SER A 16 -4.46 11.72 -8.36
C SER A 16 -5.01 10.30 -8.51
N ILE A 17 -4.27 9.29 -8.03
CA ILE A 17 -4.72 7.89 -8.07
C ILE A 17 -5.90 7.67 -7.12
N GLN A 18 -5.84 8.18 -5.89
CA GLN A 18 -6.94 8.10 -4.92
C GLN A 18 -8.22 8.71 -5.48
N ARG A 19 -8.15 9.89 -6.11
CA ARG A 19 -9.30 10.53 -6.76
C ARG A 19 -9.81 9.72 -7.94
N TYR A 20 -8.91 9.16 -8.76
CA TYR A 20 -9.32 8.37 -9.93
C TYR A 20 -10.05 7.09 -9.52
N LEU A 21 -9.44 6.31 -8.63
CA LEU A 21 -9.95 5.00 -8.19
C LEU A 21 -11.12 5.14 -7.20
N GLY A 22 -11.11 6.15 -6.32
CA GLY A 22 -12.17 6.40 -5.33
C GLY A 22 -13.52 6.78 -5.95
N ARG A 23 -13.54 7.22 -7.22
CA ARG A 23 -14.79 7.37 -7.99
C ARG A 23 -15.49 6.04 -8.24
N ARG A 24 -14.77 4.91 -8.17
CA ARG A 24 -15.33 3.57 -8.28
C ARG A 24 -15.69 3.10 -6.87
N LYS A 25 -16.98 2.96 -6.58
CA LYS A 25 -17.53 2.54 -5.27
C LYS A 25 -17.16 1.10 -4.84
N GLN A 26 -16.24 0.46 -5.54
CA GLN A 26 -15.78 -0.91 -5.33
C GLN A 26 -14.48 -0.99 -4.52
N PHE A 27 -13.77 0.13 -4.40
CA PHE A 27 -12.44 0.21 -3.78
C PHE A 27 -12.47 0.98 -2.46
N ASP A 28 -11.73 0.46 -1.49
CA ASP A 28 -11.36 1.15 -0.26
C ASP A 28 -9.86 1.45 -0.32
N ILE A 29 -9.48 2.73 -0.36
CA ILE A 29 -8.13 3.15 -0.74
C ILE A 29 -7.44 3.84 0.42
N THR A 30 -6.31 3.27 0.84
CA THR A 30 -5.38 3.91 1.77
C THR A 30 -4.13 4.36 1.02
N ILE A 31 -3.70 5.59 1.24
CA ILE A 31 -2.47 6.15 0.64
C ILE A 31 -1.42 6.38 1.72
N PHE A 32 -0.15 6.19 1.36
CA PHE A 32 0.99 6.44 2.23
C PHE A 32 2.07 7.20 1.46
N ASP A 33 2.44 8.37 1.94
CA ASP A 33 3.54 9.19 1.41
C ASP A 33 4.91 8.79 1.98
N ASN A 34 4.92 7.95 3.00
CA ASN A 34 6.12 7.47 3.66
C ASN A 34 6.10 5.93 3.77
N PRO A 35 7.06 5.23 3.14
CA PRO A 35 7.17 3.77 3.21
C PRO A 35 7.28 3.21 4.64
N THR A 36 7.91 3.96 5.55
CA THR A 36 8.05 3.56 6.95
C THR A 36 6.70 3.58 7.68
N HIS A 37 5.85 4.56 7.37
CA HIS A 37 4.49 4.62 7.90
C HIS A 37 3.62 3.53 7.28
N ALA A 38 3.77 3.29 5.98
CA ALA A 38 3.09 2.20 5.29
C ALA A 38 3.40 0.85 5.94
N ARG A 39 4.67 0.56 6.24
CA ARG A 39 5.10 -0.70 6.87
C ARG A 39 4.31 -1.02 8.14
N LYS A 40 4.17 -0.06 9.06
CA LYS A 40 3.39 -0.25 10.30
C LYS A 40 1.91 -0.52 10.03
N SER A 41 1.32 0.15 9.04
CA SER A 41 -0.10 -0.04 8.72
C SER A 41 -0.35 -1.35 7.99
N LEU A 42 0.56 -1.75 7.09
CA LEU A 42 0.48 -3.00 6.33
C LEU A 42 0.63 -4.24 7.21
N LEU A 43 1.43 -4.18 8.28
CA LEU A 43 1.56 -5.30 9.23
C LEU A 43 0.29 -5.52 10.07
N ASN A 44 -0.54 -4.49 10.24
CA ASN A 44 -1.72 -4.53 11.09
C ASN A 44 -3.04 -4.60 10.28
N ALA A 45 -2.98 -4.63 8.96
CA ALA A 45 -4.16 -4.58 8.11
C ALA A 45 -4.02 -5.49 6.88
N GLU A 46 -5.11 -6.18 6.55
CA GLU A 46 -5.21 -6.99 5.33
C GLU A 46 -5.57 -6.10 4.14
N TYR A 47 -4.68 -6.06 3.14
CA TYR A 47 -4.89 -5.39 1.85
C TYR A 47 -4.89 -6.42 0.73
N ASP A 48 -5.80 -6.26 -0.24
CA ASP A 48 -5.88 -7.13 -1.42
C ASP A 48 -4.78 -6.80 -2.46
N LEU A 49 -4.32 -5.54 -2.47
CA LEU A 49 -3.29 -5.04 -3.37
C LEU A 49 -2.46 -3.95 -2.72
N ILE A 50 -1.14 -4.02 -2.90
CA ILE A 50 -0.18 -2.97 -2.53
C ILE A 50 0.52 -2.48 -3.80
N MET A 51 0.43 -1.19 -4.09
CA MET A 51 1.10 -0.56 -5.23
C MET A 51 2.24 0.35 -4.75
N MET A 52 3.45 0.14 -5.28
CA MET A 52 4.67 0.89 -4.97
C MET A 52 5.42 1.24 -6.26
N PRO A 53 5.30 2.48 -6.77
CA PRO A 53 5.95 2.86 -8.03
C PRO A 53 7.46 3.13 -7.92
N GLN A 54 7.96 3.48 -6.73
CA GLN A 54 9.34 3.98 -6.52
C GLN A 54 10.25 3.05 -5.70
N ILE A 55 9.69 2.13 -4.89
CA ILE A 55 10.45 1.14 -4.12
C ILE A 55 10.53 -0.18 -4.87
N ASN A 56 11.67 -0.87 -4.75
CA ASN A 56 11.81 -2.24 -5.25
C ASN A 56 10.85 -3.17 -4.46
N GLY A 57 9.63 -3.36 -4.98
CA GLY A 57 8.56 -4.08 -4.28
C GLY A 57 8.92 -5.52 -3.87
N ILE A 58 9.97 -6.08 -4.46
CA ILE A 58 10.55 -7.37 -4.09
C ILE A 58 11.17 -7.34 -2.67
N ASP A 59 11.87 -6.27 -2.30
CA ASP A 59 12.56 -6.21 -1.00
C ASP A 59 11.57 -6.04 0.15
N MET A 60 10.52 -5.24 -0.06
CA MET A 60 9.43 -5.11 0.90
C MET A 60 8.61 -6.40 1.04
N LEU A 61 8.39 -7.15 -0.06
CA LEU A 61 7.76 -8.47 0.00
C LEU A 61 8.60 -9.46 0.83
N LYS A 62 9.93 -9.41 0.71
CA LYS A 62 10.84 -10.24 1.53
C LYS A 62 10.72 -9.89 3.02
N GLU A 63 10.53 -8.62 3.37
CA GLU A 63 10.33 -8.22 4.76
C GLU A 63 8.99 -8.69 5.33
N LEU A 64 7.89 -8.49 4.59
CA LEU A 64 6.57 -8.94 5.01
C LEU A 64 6.53 -10.47 5.19
N ARG A 65 7.16 -11.22 4.28
CA ARG A 65 7.26 -12.69 4.38
C ARG A 65 8.16 -13.20 5.51
N LYS A 66 9.12 -12.40 5.99
CA LYS A 66 9.97 -12.79 7.13
C LYS A 66 9.20 -12.78 8.44
N GLU A 67 8.18 -11.94 8.56
CA GLU A 67 7.31 -11.86 9.75
C GLU A 67 6.14 -12.87 9.68
N ASP A 68 5.83 -13.40 8.49
CA ASP A 68 4.78 -14.40 8.23
C ASP A 68 5.22 -15.86 8.45
N GLN A 69 6.47 -16.10 8.90
CA GLN A 69 6.90 -17.44 9.30
C GLN A 69 6.36 -17.76 10.71
N PRO A 70 5.54 -18.82 10.87
CA PRO A 70 5.17 -19.29 12.20
C PRO A 70 6.44 -19.72 12.94
N ARG A 71 6.65 -19.18 14.14
CA ARG A 71 7.63 -19.69 15.09
C ARG A 71 7.26 -21.10 15.53
#